data_AF-R7N423-F1
#
_entry.id   AF-R7N423-F1
#
_cell.length_a   1.000
_cell.length_b   1.000
_cell.length_c   1.000
_cell.angle_alpha   90.00
_cell.angle_beta   90.00
_cell.angle_gamma   90.00
#
_symmetry.space_group_name_H-M   'P 1'
#
loop_
_entity.id
_entity.type
_entity.pdbx_description
1 polymer ?
#
loop_
_entity_poly.entity_id
_entity_poly.type
_entity_poly.pdbx_seq_one_letter_code
_entity_poly.pdbx_strand_id
1 'polypeptide(L)'
;MFLKAKKKRYLTVTCHEAVLYEGYWTELPLAEEIILEKSIEFFNDKEPCAIHRGAVHLRLLAELEQLFSSSGFQSLFCLYTGFPSDCSIQFSEK
;
A
#
# COMPACT_ATOMS: atom_id res chain seq x y z
N MET A 1 24.89 -8.73 6.07
CA MET A 1 23.72 -8.53 5.18
C MET A 1 23.41 -7.04 5.16
N PHE A 2 23.64 -6.38 4.03
CA PHE A 2 23.39 -4.95 3.86
C PHE A 2 21.88 -4.69 3.85
N LEU A 3 21.33 -4.21 4.97
CA LEU A 3 20.01 -3.59 4.99
C LEU A 3 20.16 -2.27 4.21
N LYS A 4 20.03 -2.33 2.88
CA LYS A 4 19.86 -1.14 2.05
C LYS A 4 18.72 -0.36 2.68
N ALA A 5 19.02 0.83 3.22
CA ALA A 5 18.01 1.75 3.68
C ALA A 5 17.01 1.95 2.54
N LYS A 6 15.82 1.34 2.64
CA LYS A 6 14.75 1.55 1.67
C LYS A 6 14.49 3.06 1.67
N LYS A 7 14.71 3.72 0.53
CA LYS A 7 14.41 5.15 0.36
C LYS A 7 13.01 5.39 0.90
N LYS A 8 12.88 6.31 1.87
CA LYS A 8 11.58 6.74 2.37
C LYS A 8 10.90 7.48 1.22
N ARG A 9 10.01 6.78 0.53
CA ARG A 9 9.18 7.36 -0.53
C ARG A 9 8.03 8.06 0.16
N TYR A 10 7.90 9.36 -0.07
CA TYR A 10 6.71 10.11 0.29
C TYR A 10 5.75 10.04 -0.89
N LEU A 11 4.45 9.96 -0.63
CA LEU A 11 3.46 10.07 -1.68
C LEU A 11 2.29 10.94 -1.26
N THR A 12 1.74 11.62 -2.26
CA THR A 12 0.53 12.43 -2.15
C THR A 12 -0.48 11.86 -3.14
N VAL A 13 -1.63 11.46 -2.63
CA VAL A 13 -2.77 10.95 -3.40
C VAL A 13 -3.85 12.01 -3.38
N THR A 14 -4.23 12.48 -4.55
CA THR A 14 -5.28 13.50 -4.73
C THR A 14 -6.36 12.98 -5.65
N CYS A 15 -7.62 13.25 -5.35
CA CYS A 15 -8.76 12.91 -6.21
C CYS A 15 -9.73 14.10 -6.24
N HIS A 16 -10.11 14.57 -7.43
CA HIS A 16 -11.05 15.68 -7.61
C HIS A 16 -10.78 16.89 -6.67
N GLU A 17 -9.54 17.39 -6.65
CA GLU A 17 -9.06 18.49 -5.78
C GLU A 17 -8.99 18.20 -4.27
N ALA A 18 -9.42 17.02 -3.80
CA ALA A 18 -9.25 16.59 -2.42
C ALA A 18 -7.97 15.75 -2.24
N VAL A 19 -7.19 16.04 -1.19
CA VAL A 19 -6.07 15.18 -0.78
C VAL A 19 -6.65 13.99 -0.02
N LEU A 20 -6.52 12.79 -0.58
CA LEU A 20 -6.95 11.54 0.05
C LEU A 20 -5.90 11.03 1.04
N TYR A 21 -4.63 11.18 0.69
CA TYR A 21 -3.51 10.73 1.53
C TYR A 21 -2.27 11.56 1.24
N GLU A 22 -1.54 11.94 2.29
CA GLU A 22 -0.25 12.58 2.18
C GLU A 22 0.65 12.04 3.30
N GLY A 23 1.70 11.29 2.94
CA GLY A 23 2.52 10.61 3.92
C GLY A 23 3.59 9.69 3.33
N TYR A 24 4.21 8.88 4.17
CA TYR A 24 5.20 7.91 3.71
C TYR A 24 4.53 6.68 3.09
N TRP A 25 5.19 6.07 2.10
CA TRP A 25 4.78 4.83 1.45
C TRP A 25 4.59 3.68 2.43
N THR A 26 5.48 3.60 3.44
CA THR A 26 5.43 2.58 4.49
C THR A 26 4.25 2.73 5.43
N GLU A 27 3.60 3.89 5.44
CA GLU A 27 2.45 4.21 6.29
C GLU A 27 1.15 4.28 5.49
N LEU A 28 1.18 3.89 4.22
CA LEU A 28 0.02 3.92 3.34
C LEU A 28 -1.12 3.08 3.97
N PRO A 29 -2.30 3.68 4.23
CA PRO A 29 -3.43 2.94 4.76
C PRO A 29 -3.91 1.94 3.71
N LEU A 30 -3.98 0.67 4.11
CA LEU A 30 -4.64 -0.35 3.30
C LEU A 30 -6.05 -0.60 3.82
N ALA A 31 -6.95 -0.93 2.91
CA ALA A 31 -8.32 -1.29 3.23
C ALA A 31 -8.34 -2.53 4.14
N GLU A 32 -9.12 -2.46 5.21
CA GLU A 32 -9.15 -3.53 6.22
C GLU A 32 -9.64 -4.85 5.62
N GLU A 33 -10.58 -4.81 4.68
CA GLU A 33 -11.05 -5.98 3.93
C GLU A 33 -9.91 -6.74 3.23
N ILE A 34 -8.97 -6.02 2.63
CA ILE A 34 -7.83 -6.60 1.92
C ILE A 34 -6.83 -7.18 2.92
N ILE A 35 -6.59 -6.50 4.04
CA ILE A 35 -5.70 -7.04 5.09
C ILE A 35 -6.26 -8.36 5.63
N LEU A 36 -7.56 -8.43 5.89
CA LEU A 36 -8.22 -9.65 6.38
C LEU A 36 -8.19 -10.76 5.34
N GLU A 37 -8.55 -10.48 4.09
CA GLU A 37 -8.51 -11.43 2.99
C GLU A 37 -7.10 -12.01 2.82
N LYS A 38 -6.10 -11.14 2.68
CA LYS A 38 -4.70 -11.53 2.45
C LYS A 38 -4.09 -12.20 3.66
N SER A 39 -4.52 -11.86 4.88
CA SER A 39 -4.14 -12.59 6.08
C SER A 39 -4.61 -14.04 6.03
N ILE A 40 -5.86 -14.27 5.64
CA ILE A 40 -6.39 -15.63 5.50
C ILE A 40 -5.64 -16.36 4.39
N GLU A 41 -5.38 -15.72 3.24
CA GLU A 41 -4.64 -16.37 2.16
C GLU A 41 -3.18 -16.70 2.51
N PHE A 42 -2.47 -15.82 3.22
CA PHE A 42 -1.04 -15.98 3.49
C PHE A 42 -0.74 -16.74 4.79
N PHE A 43 -1.58 -16.55 5.81
CA PHE A 43 -1.36 -17.07 7.16
C PHE A 43 -2.48 -18.00 7.63
N ASN A 44 -3.54 -18.16 6.84
CA ASN A 44 -4.74 -18.93 7.21
C ASN A 44 -5.35 -18.46 8.55
N ASP A 45 -5.19 -17.16 8.83
CA ASP A 45 -5.57 -16.50 10.07
C ASP A 45 -6.69 -15.49 9.78
N LYS A 46 -7.89 -15.77 10.29
CA LYS A 46 -9.10 -14.95 10.09
C LYS A 46 -9.09 -13.69 10.94
N GLU A 47 -8.34 -13.68 12.04
CA GLU A 47 -8.28 -12.59 13.00
C GLU A 47 -6.81 -12.19 13.21
N PRO A 48 -6.16 -11.62 12.16
CA PRO A 48 -4.75 -11.29 12.25
C PRO A 48 -4.47 -10.35 13.41
N CYS A 49 -3.53 -10.75 14.25
CA CYS A 49 -2.95 -9.88 15.26
C CYS A 49 -2.11 -8.77 14.60
N ALA A 50 -1.72 -7.76 15.38
CA ALA A 50 -0.93 -6.63 14.88
C ALA A 50 0.35 -7.04 14.13
N ILE A 51 0.97 -8.16 14.52
CA ILE A 51 2.17 -8.69 13.87
C ILE A 51 1.84 -9.24 12.46
N HIS A 52 0.78 -10.04 12.34
CA HIS A 52 0.32 -10.55 11.05
C HIS A 52 -0.15 -9.41 10.14
N ARG A 53 -0.88 -8.42 10.68
CA ARG A 53 -1.29 -7.22 9.93
C ARG A 53 -0.09 -6.48 9.36
N GLY A 54 0.95 -6.25 10.18
CA GLY A 54 2.18 -5.61 9.72
C GLY A 54 2.91 -6.42 8.63
N ALA A 55 2.93 -7.74 8.75
CA ALA A 55 3.54 -8.61 7.74
C ALA A 55 2.78 -8.58 6.40
N VAL A 56 1.44 -8.66 6.44
CA VAL A 56 0.57 -8.52 5.26
C VAL A 56 0.77 -7.15 4.63
N HIS A 57 0.75 -6.08 5.43
CA HIS A 57 0.93 -4.71 4.96
C HIS A 57 2.26 -4.53 4.21
N LEU A 58 3.38 -4.94 4.81
CA LEU A 58 4.69 -4.86 4.18
C LEU A 58 4.76 -5.66 2.87
N ARG A 59 4.10 -6.83 2.82
CA ARG A 59 4.04 -7.67 1.63
C ARG A 59 3.26 -7.02 0.50
N LEU A 60 2.06 -6.51 0.78
CA LEU A 60 1.23 -5.82 -0.20
C LEU A 60 1.91 -4.55 -0.74
N LEU A 61 2.57 -3.78 0.13
CA LEU A 61 3.39 -2.65 -0.30
C LEU A 61 4.55 -3.10 -1.20
N ALA A 62 5.23 -4.20 -0.87
CA ALA A 62 6.31 -4.71 -1.73
C ALA A 62 5.78 -5.16 -3.10
N GLU A 63 4.61 -5.80 -3.18
CA GLU A 63 3.95 -6.17 -4.44
C GLU A 63 3.63 -4.93 -5.28
N LEU A 64 3.06 -3.90 -4.65
CA LEU A 64 2.82 -2.61 -5.32
C LEU A 64 4.13 -1.96 -5.81
N GLU A 65 5.20 -2.01 -5.01
CA GLU A 65 6.52 -1.50 -5.43
C GLU A 65 7.08 -2.23 -6.66
N GLN A 66 6.82 -3.54 -6.81
CA GLN A 66 7.21 -4.29 -8.02
C GLN A 66 6.40 -3.84 -9.24
N LEU A 67 5.17 -3.40 -9.02
CA LEU A 67 4.25 -2.99 -10.08
C LEU A 67 4.39 -1.53 -10.47
N PHE A 68 5.19 -0.70 -9.79
CA PHE A 68 5.41 0.71 -10.16
C PHE A 68 5.75 0.94 -11.63
N SER A 69 6.45 -0.01 -12.26
CA SER A 69 6.80 0.06 -13.69
C SER A 69 5.74 -0.52 -14.63
N SER A 70 4.61 -0.99 -14.08
CA SER A 70 3.54 -1.69 -14.79
C SER A 70 2.26 -0.87 -14.80
N SER A 71 1.52 -0.92 -15.91
CA SER A 71 0.26 -0.20 -16.10
C SER A 71 -0.85 -0.65 -15.15
N GLY A 72 -0.70 -1.81 -14.50
CA GLY A 72 -1.65 -2.34 -13.51
C GLY A 72 -1.50 -1.80 -12.09
N PHE A 73 -0.48 -0.97 -11.84
CA PHE A 73 -0.22 -0.40 -10.52
C PHE A 73 -1.42 0.36 -9.96
N GLN A 74 -2.01 1.27 -10.74
CA GLN A 74 -3.08 2.14 -10.28
C GLN A 74 -4.31 1.34 -9.85
N SER A 75 -4.70 0.33 -10.62
CA SER A 75 -5.84 -0.53 -10.29
C SER A 75 -5.63 -1.29 -8.98
N LEU A 76 -4.45 -1.90 -8.79
CA LEU A 76 -4.10 -2.62 -7.57
C LEU A 76 -3.94 -1.69 -6.37
N PHE A 77 -3.36 -0.51 -6.57
CA PHE A 77 -3.24 0.50 -5.55
C PHE A 77 -4.61 0.93 -5.03
N CYS A 78 -5.55 1.23 -5.93
CA CYS A 78 -6.93 1.57 -5.58
C CYS A 78 -7.64 0.42 -4.87
N LEU A 79 -7.46 -0.82 -5.34
CA LEU A 79 -8.01 -2.00 -4.69
C LEU A 79 -7.49 -2.16 -3.25
N TYR A 80 -6.17 -2.02 -3.07
CA TYR A 80 -5.54 -2.24 -1.76
C TYR A 80 -5.80 -1.12 -0.77
N THR A 81 -5.95 0.12 -1.23
CA THR A 81 -6.19 1.30 -0.38
C THR A 81 -7.67 1.63 -0.19
N GLY A 82 -8.54 1.11 -1.07
CA GLY A 82 -9.94 1.51 -1.16
C GLY A 82 -10.12 2.91 -1.79
N PHE A 83 -9.07 3.49 -2.39
CA PHE A 83 -9.17 4.78 -3.05
C PHE A 83 -9.90 4.69 -4.40
N PRO A 84 -10.55 5.78 -4.84
CA PRO A 84 -11.20 5.84 -6.14
C PRO A 84 -10.19 5.68 -7.28
N SER A 85 -10.60 4.98 -8.35
CA SER A 85 -9.74 4.70 -9.51
C SER A 85 -9.23 5.95 -10.24
N ASP A 86 -9.91 7.09 -10.06
CA ASP A 86 -9.53 8.39 -10.63
C ASP A 86 -8.50 9.15 -9.76
N CYS A 87 -7.88 8.51 -8.77
CA CYS A 87 -6.88 9.17 -7.95
C CYS A 87 -5.56 9.41 -8.72
N SER A 88 -5.01 10.61 -8.57
CA SER A 88 -3.66 10.96 -9.01
C SER A 88 -2.66 10.69 -7.89
N ILE A 89 -1.63 9.90 -8.19
CA ILE A 89 -0.60 9.48 -7.23
C ILE A 89 0.71 10.19 -7.61
N GLN A 90 1.24 11.02 -6.71
CA GLN A 90 2.52 11.68 -6.88
C GLN A 90 3.52 11.17 -5.85
N PHE A 91 4.71 10.79 -6.30
CA PHE A 91 5.81 10.39 -5.43
C PHE A 91 6.77 11.55 -5.20
N SER A 92 7.19 11.75 -3.96
CA SER A 92 8.17 12.76 -3.54
C SER A 92 9.28 12.12 -2.70
N GLU A 93 10.50 12.60 -2.85
CA GLU A 93 11.63 12.30 -1.95
C GLU A 93 11.77 13.48 -0.98
N LYS A 94 10.87 13.57 0.00
CA LYS A 94 10.88 14.64 1.00
C LYS A 94 11.86 14.36 2.13
#